data_AF-A0A257AF77-F1
#
_entry.id   AF-A0A257AF77-F1
#
_cell.length_a   1.000
_cell.length_b   1.000
_cell.length_c   1.000
_cell.angle_alpha   90.00
_cell.angle_beta   90.00
_cell.angle_gamma   90.00
#
_symmetry.space_group_name_H-M   'P 1'
#
loop_
_entity.id
_entity.type
_entity.pdbx_description
1 polymer ?
#
loop_
_entity_poly.entity_id
_entity_poly.type
_entity_poly.pdbx_seq_one_letter_code
_entity_poly.pdbx_strand_id
1 'polypeptide(L)'
;MKVNSPLQVYKYLPQTNCGECGEATCMAFASHLLDRSNKIEDCPPILDGKYKKKYLELSELLASEIREVIAGVGETAVKIGGDDVLYRHQLTFFDPTVLAYDVSDTMSEEELVGRVKKISEFKKFYVGAFLKVDMVAVRSTSNDPSKFKAAVKKVTETTTLPLILCSFNPEVLAAGLEVCADRKPILYAATKENWQQVSELALEHKTPVVLFSPGDLDELKTLAVSFKEIGINDIILDPGTYPRGEQLKTTFENFLKLRRAGIKEGQKDIAYPIMATPITSWMVNEDPITASYWETVLASVFTVKYGDMMIMHSIEPYALLPEVHIRSTIFTDPRTPVRVDPGVYEVGSPTKDSPVIITTNFALTYYTVESDISSNDINCYLATVDTDGIGVQASVAGGQLTAAKIKETFDNAGFDFKEKTSHNTVILPGMAARLQGDVEDTTGLNVKIGPPDSGRIFGWMETNWPPK
;
A
#
# COMPACT_ATOMS: atom_id res chain seq x y z
N MET A 1 -0.04 -13.51 13.86
CA MET A 1 0.80 -14.68 13.60
C MET A 1 1.30 -15.19 14.94
N LYS A 2 1.01 -16.46 15.22
CA LYS A 2 1.34 -17.10 16.50
C LYS A 2 2.78 -17.60 16.57
N VAL A 3 3.51 -17.45 15.47
CA VAL A 3 4.92 -17.80 15.30
C VAL A 3 5.71 -16.56 14.91
N ASN A 4 6.91 -16.42 15.46
CA ASN A 4 7.75 -15.23 15.30
C ASN A 4 9.21 -15.54 14.94
N SER A 5 9.53 -16.80 14.64
CA SER A 5 10.88 -17.19 14.23
C SER A 5 10.85 -18.32 13.19
N PRO A 6 11.74 -18.29 12.18
CA PRO A 6 11.80 -19.32 11.14
C PRO A 6 11.93 -20.72 11.74
N LEU A 7 12.63 -20.84 12.88
CA LEU A 7 12.80 -22.09 13.60
C LEU A 7 11.47 -22.70 14.09
N GLN A 8 10.50 -21.87 14.50
CA GLN A 8 9.18 -22.37 14.91
C GLN A 8 8.40 -22.92 13.71
N VAL A 9 8.42 -22.21 12.57
CA VAL A 9 7.80 -22.65 11.32
C VAL A 9 8.46 -23.93 10.79
N TYR A 10 9.78 -23.98 10.80
CA TYR A 10 10.58 -25.11 10.32
C TYR A 10 10.21 -26.45 10.98
N LYS A 11 9.76 -26.45 12.25
CA LYS A 11 9.31 -27.68 12.95
C LYS A 11 8.12 -28.35 12.25
N TYR A 12 7.27 -27.56 11.61
CA TYR A 12 6.08 -28.01 10.90
C TYR A 12 6.31 -28.22 9.40
N LEU A 13 7.51 -27.94 8.88
CA LEU A 13 7.84 -28.28 7.50
C LEU A 13 8.21 -29.78 7.36
N PRO A 14 8.24 -30.30 6.12
CA PRO A 14 8.74 -31.64 5.81
C PRO A 14 10.21 -31.88 6.19
N GLN A 15 11.01 -30.82 6.27
CA GLN A 15 12.45 -30.85 6.63
C GLN A 15 13.32 -31.68 5.68
N THR A 16 12.92 -31.76 4.40
CA THR A 16 13.63 -32.56 3.39
C THR A 16 14.74 -31.79 2.68
N ASN A 17 14.73 -30.44 2.70
CA ASN A 17 15.64 -29.57 1.96
C ASN A 17 15.76 -29.95 0.46
N CYS A 18 14.66 -30.36 -0.15
CA CYS A 18 14.62 -30.87 -1.52
C CYS A 18 14.83 -29.81 -2.62
N GLY A 19 14.62 -28.51 -2.31
CA GLY A 19 14.71 -27.43 -3.30
C GLY A 19 13.50 -27.30 -4.24
N GLU A 20 12.47 -28.14 -4.11
CA GLU A 20 11.30 -28.14 -4.99
C GLU A 20 10.46 -26.85 -4.90
N CYS A 21 10.56 -26.12 -3.79
CA CYS A 21 9.91 -24.82 -3.60
C CYS A 21 10.75 -23.63 -4.12
N GLY A 22 11.87 -23.88 -4.81
CA GLY A 22 12.79 -22.84 -5.28
C GLY A 22 13.82 -22.38 -4.24
N GLU A 23 13.61 -22.71 -2.96
CA GLU A 23 14.50 -22.31 -1.86
C GLU A 23 15.60 -23.34 -1.59
N ALA A 24 16.81 -22.86 -1.30
CA ALA A 24 17.97 -23.73 -1.03
C ALA A 24 17.77 -24.64 0.20
N THR A 25 16.97 -24.22 1.19
CA THR A 25 16.67 -24.99 2.40
C THR A 25 15.24 -24.77 2.87
N CYS A 26 14.67 -25.73 3.60
CA CYS A 26 13.40 -25.54 4.28
C CYS A 26 13.46 -24.42 5.34
N MET A 27 14.64 -24.07 5.86
CA MET A 27 14.80 -22.93 6.78
C MET A 27 14.65 -21.60 6.05
N ALA A 28 15.20 -21.47 4.84
CA ALA A 28 14.98 -20.29 3.98
C ALA A 28 13.49 -20.16 3.64
N PHE A 29 12.85 -21.25 3.21
CA PHE A 29 11.41 -21.29 2.99
C PHE A 29 10.60 -20.90 4.23
N ALA A 30 11.00 -21.35 5.42
CA ALA A 30 10.35 -20.96 6.68
C ALA A 30 10.43 -19.44 6.95
N SER A 31 11.54 -18.78 6.57
CA SER A 31 11.65 -17.33 6.63
C SER A 31 10.69 -16.66 5.65
N HIS A 32 10.61 -17.16 4.40
CA HIS A 32 9.71 -16.65 3.36
C HIS A 32 8.22 -16.85 3.69
N LEU A 33 7.88 -17.86 4.48
CA LEU A 33 6.52 -18.00 5.03
C LEU A 33 6.19 -16.95 6.10
N LEU A 34 7.17 -16.53 6.89
CA LEU A 34 6.96 -15.55 7.98
C LEU A 34 6.89 -14.11 7.50
N ASP A 35 7.59 -13.78 6.42
CA ASP A 35 7.47 -12.47 5.77
C ASP A 35 6.38 -12.44 4.69
N ARG A 36 5.63 -13.55 4.53
CA ARG A 36 4.54 -13.75 3.56
C ARG A 36 4.95 -13.61 2.09
N SER A 37 6.26 -13.72 1.78
CA SER A 37 6.71 -13.76 0.39
C SER A 37 6.35 -15.06 -0.33
N ASN A 38 6.20 -16.17 0.43
CA ASN A 38 5.72 -17.46 -0.09
C ASN A 38 4.48 -17.96 0.67
N LYS A 39 3.76 -18.91 0.07
CA LYS A 39 2.62 -19.63 0.65
C LYS A 39 3.01 -21.05 1.05
N ILE A 40 2.23 -21.66 1.95
CA ILE A 40 2.47 -23.04 2.40
C ILE A 40 2.38 -24.00 1.20
N GLU A 41 1.45 -23.73 0.29
CA GLU A 41 1.19 -24.52 -0.93
C GLU A 41 2.37 -24.50 -1.91
N ASP A 42 3.28 -23.54 -1.80
CA ASP A 42 4.49 -23.48 -2.64
C ASP A 42 5.53 -24.54 -2.24
N CYS A 43 5.26 -25.35 -1.21
CA CYS A 43 6.03 -26.54 -0.85
C CYS A 43 5.30 -27.81 -1.30
N PRO A 44 5.54 -28.34 -2.51
CA PRO A 44 4.87 -29.56 -2.98
C PRO A 44 4.94 -30.73 -1.99
N PRO A 45 6.07 -30.97 -1.28
CA PRO A 45 6.13 -32.05 -0.31
C PRO A 45 5.13 -31.92 0.84
N ILE A 46 4.76 -30.72 1.30
CA ILE A 46 3.84 -30.56 2.45
C ILE A 46 2.40 -30.95 2.11
N LEU A 47 2.06 -30.96 0.83
CA LEU A 47 0.73 -31.33 0.32
C LEU A 47 0.52 -32.86 0.28
N ASP A 48 1.58 -33.64 0.44
CA ASP A 48 1.50 -35.10 0.60
C ASP A 48 0.66 -35.44 1.86
N GLY A 49 -0.24 -36.42 1.72
CA GLY A 49 -1.11 -36.89 2.79
C GLY A 49 -0.36 -37.26 4.08
N LYS A 50 0.92 -37.66 3.99
CA LYS A 50 1.76 -37.95 5.17
C LYS A 50 2.03 -36.72 6.04
N TYR A 51 1.98 -35.51 5.49
CA TYR A 51 2.20 -34.25 6.23
C TYR A 51 0.93 -33.45 6.47
N LYS A 52 -0.26 -33.99 6.14
CA LYS A 52 -1.56 -33.31 6.31
C LYS A 52 -1.74 -32.69 7.69
N LYS A 53 -1.33 -33.37 8.76
CA LYS A 53 -1.40 -32.83 10.13
C LYS A 53 -0.52 -31.59 10.29
N LYS A 54 0.72 -31.65 9.82
CA LYS A 54 1.66 -30.52 9.87
C LYS A 54 1.17 -29.34 9.03
N TYR A 55 0.59 -29.60 7.86
CA TYR A 55 -0.03 -28.59 7.01
C TYR A 55 -1.14 -27.82 7.76
N LEU A 56 -2.06 -28.55 8.40
CA LEU A 56 -3.16 -27.92 9.15
C LEU A 56 -2.66 -27.10 10.35
N GLU A 57 -1.73 -27.65 11.14
CA GLU A 57 -1.14 -26.94 12.28
C GLU A 57 -0.38 -25.69 11.84
N LEU A 58 0.42 -25.79 10.76
CA LEU A 58 1.15 -24.66 10.22
C LEU A 58 0.21 -23.59 9.66
N SER A 59 -0.86 -23.99 8.97
CA SER A 59 -1.89 -23.09 8.45
C SER A 59 -2.55 -22.30 9.58
N GLU A 60 -2.85 -22.93 10.72
CA GLU A 60 -3.43 -22.23 11.88
C GLU A 60 -2.44 -21.27 12.56
N LEU A 61 -1.14 -21.60 12.55
CA LEU A 61 -0.11 -20.76 13.16
C LEU A 61 0.24 -19.54 12.31
N LEU A 62 0.21 -19.69 10.99
CA LEU A 62 0.46 -18.62 10.01
C LEU A 62 -0.79 -17.78 9.71
N ALA A 63 -1.99 -18.26 10.07
CA ALA A 63 -3.19 -17.46 9.97
C ALA A 63 -3.02 -16.12 10.69
N SER A 64 -3.39 -15.05 9.99
CA SER A 64 -3.36 -13.68 10.50
C SER A 64 -4.21 -13.54 11.77
N GLU A 65 -3.81 -12.65 12.68
CA GLU A 65 -4.64 -12.38 13.87
C GLU A 65 -5.97 -11.73 13.48
N ILE A 66 -5.94 -10.83 12.51
CA ILE A 66 -7.11 -10.24 11.87
C ILE A 66 -7.28 -10.93 10.54
N ARG A 67 -8.48 -11.45 10.28
CA ARG A 67 -8.78 -12.17 9.05
C ARG A 67 -8.46 -11.32 7.81
N GLU A 68 -7.88 -11.96 6.80
CA GLU A 68 -7.74 -11.39 5.44
C GLU A 68 -9.04 -11.68 4.67
N VAL A 69 -9.62 -10.64 4.05
CA VAL A 69 -10.78 -10.72 3.18
C VAL A 69 -10.36 -10.33 1.77
N ILE A 70 -10.77 -11.11 0.77
CA ILE A 70 -10.49 -10.83 -0.64
C ILE A 70 -11.77 -10.33 -1.33
N ALA A 71 -11.68 -9.18 -1.98
CA ALA A 71 -12.77 -8.63 -2.79
C ALA A 71 -12.32 -8.47 -4.24
N GLY A 72 -13.22 -8.70 -5.19
CA GLY A 72 -12.86 -8.71 -6.61
C GLY A 72 -12.34 -10.05 -7.12
N VAL A 73 -11.88 -10.05 -8.37
CA VAL A 73 -11.34 -11.21 -9.08
C VAL A 73 -10.11 -10.81 -9.90
N GLY A 74 -9.26 -11.78 -10.23
CA GLY A 74 -8.08 -11.57 -11.06
C GLY A 74 -7.02 -10.69 -10.43
N GLU A 75 -6.22 -10.03 -11.26
CA GLU A 75 -5.10 -9.17 -10.84
C GLU A 75 -5.53 -7.89 -10.12
N THR A 76 -6.79 -7.49 -10.28
CA THR A 76 -7.37 -6.31 -9.62
C THR A 76 -8.02 -6.64 -8.28
N ALA A 77 -8.05 -7.91 -7.86
CA ALA A 77 -8.59 -8.29 -6.56
C ALA A 77 -7.77 -7.64 -5.43
N VAL A 78 -8.47 -7.17 -4.40
CA VAL A 78 -7.86 -6.49 -3.26
C VAL A 78 -7.93 -7.37 -2.03
N LYS A 79 -6.92 -7.23 -1.16
CA LYS A 79 -6.86 -7.85 0.15
C LYS A 79 -7.14 -6.80 1.21
N ILE A 80 -7.98 -7.15 2.18
CA ILE A 80 -8.45 -6.24 3.23
C ILE A 80 -8.17 -6.91 4.58
N GLY A 81 -7.51 -6.20 5.49
CA GLY A 81 -7.13 -6.68 6.83
C GLY A 81 -5.86 -7.51 6.82
N GLY A 82 -5.87 -8.70 7.43
CA GLY A 82 -4.67 -9.55 7.47
C GLY A 82 -3.62 -9.11 8.50
N ASP A 83 -3.91 -8.16 9.39
CA ASP A 83 -2.96 -7.64 10.38
C ASP A 83 -2.60 -8.64 11.49
N ASP A 84 -1.34 -8.55 11.94
CA ASP A 84 -0.78 -9.38 13.02
C ASP A 84 -0.31 -8.61 14.25
N VAL A 85 -0.04 -7.32 14.09
CA VAL A 85 0.58 -6.48 15.13
C VAL A 85 -0.20 -5.19 15.29
N LEU A 86 -0.13 -4.60 16.49
CA LEU A 86 -0.73 -3.29 16.75
C LEU A 86 0.16 -2.14 16.29
N TYR A 87 1.48 -2.37 16.26
CA TYR A 87 2.45 -1.33 15.95
C TYR A 87 3.41 -1.82 14.87
N ARG A 88 3.53 -1.08 13.77
CA ARG A 88 4.38 -1.46 12.63
C ARG A 88 5.81 -1.81 13.00
N HIS A 89 6.40 -1.16 14.00
CA HIS A 89 7.79 -1.44 14.42
C HIS A 89 7.99 -2.81 15.09
N GLN A 90 6.91 -3.52 15.44
CA GLN A 90 6.99 -4.89 15.97
C GLN A 90 7.21 -5.92 14.86
N LEU A 91 6.73 -5.62 13.65
CA LEU A 91 6.86 -6.46 12.46
C LEU A 91 6.78 -5.55 11.22
N THR A 92 5.65 -5.59 10.52
CA THR A 92 5.22 -4.70 9.45
C THR A 92 3.70 -4.80 9.34
N PHE A 93 3.07 -3.84 8.66
CA PHE A 93 1.71 -4.01 8.16
C PHE A 93 1.79 -4.50 6.71
N PHE A 94 1.11 -5.58 6.38
CA PHE A 94 1.29 -6.28 5.09
C PHE A 94 0.36 -5.75 4.01
N ASP A 95 -0.94 -5.63 4.32
CA ASP A 95 -1.97 -5.33 3.34
C ASP A 95 -2.41 -3.86 3.49
N PRO A 96 -2.06 -2.95 2.55
CA PRO A 96 -2.38 -1.53 2.66
C PRO A 96 -3.89 -1.26 2.70
N THR A 97 -4.28 -0.19 3.40
CA THR A 97 -5.68 0.28 3.43
C THR A 97 -6.26 0.39 2.03
N VAL A 98 -7.38 -0.29 1.79
CA VAL A 98 -8.11 -0.23 0.52
C VAL A 98 -8.90 1.07 0.42
N LEU A 99 -8.65 1.86 -0.62
CA LEU A 99 -9.30 3.14 -0.88
C LEU A 99 -10.36 2.96 -1.99
N ALA A 100 -11.63 3.06 -1.61
CA ALA A 100 -12.76 3.01 -2.52
C ALA A 100 -13.36 4.41 -2.72
N TYR A 101 -13.50 4.86 -3.96
CA TYR A 101 -14.09 6.18 -4.26
C TYR A 101 -15.52 6.04 -4.76
N ASP A 102 -16.40 6.90 -4.27
CA ASP A 102 -17.83 6.77 -4.49
C ASP A 102 -18.28 7.30 -5.85
N VAL A 103 -19.36 6.70 -6.33
CA VAL A 103 -20.23 7.23 -7.38
C VAL A 103 -21.68 7.02 -6.95
N SER A 104 -22.60 7.81 -7.49
CA SER A 104 -24.02 7.72 -7.13
C SER A 104 -24.85 7.26 -8.33
N ASP A 105 -25.88 6.44 -8.06
CA ASP A 105 -26.88 6.00 -9.03
C ASP A 105 -27.81 7.12 -9.55
N THR A 106 -27.67 8.35 -9.05
CA THR A 106 -28.38 9.53 -9.54
C THR A 106 -27.54 10.43 -10.42
N MET A 107 -26.25 10.16 -10.58
CA MET A 107 -25.39 10.86 -11.55
C MET A 107 -25.90 10.63 -12.97
N SER A 108 -25.74 11.62 -13.84
CA SER A 108 -25.94 11.40 -15.27
C SER A 108 -24.92 10.37 -15.79
N GLU A 109 -25.24 9.68 -16.89
CA GLU A 109 -24.33 8.69 -17.46
C GLU A 109 -22.95 9.30 -17.80
N GLU A 110 -22.92 10.53 -18.32
CA GLU A 110 -21.68 11.23 -18.66
C GLU A 110 -20.83 11.53 -17.43
N GLU A 111 -21.44 12.05 -16.35
CA GLU A 111 -20.75 12.31 -15.08
C GLU A 111 -20.24 11.02 -14.43
N LEU A 112 -21.07 9.97 -14.43
CA LEU A 112 -20.74 8.67 -13.87
C LEU A 112 -19.52 8.08 -14.57
N VAL A 113 -19.55 7.98 -15.91
CA VAL A 113 -18.44 7.44 -16.70
C VAL A 113 -17.19 8.30 -16.55
N GLY A 114 -17.33 9.63 -16.60
CA GLY A 114 -16.20 10.55 -16.45
C GLY A 114 -15.53 10.42 -15.08
N ARG A 115 -16.30 10.27 -14.01
CA ARG A 115 -15.79 10.08 -12.65
C ARG A 115 -15.11 8.71 -12.47
N VAL A 116 -15.73 7.62 -12.93
CA VAL A 116 -15.15 6.28 -12.85
C VAL A 116 -13.80 6.21 -13.58
N LYS A 117 -13.68 6.84 -14.76
CA LYS A 117 -12.41 6.90 -15.50
C LYS A 117 -11.33 7.63 -14.70
N LYS A 118 -11.63 8.81 -14.15
CA LYS A 118 -10.67 9.57 -13.31
C LYS A 118 -10.18 8.74 -12.12
N ILE A 119 -11.07 7.99 -11.47
CA ILE A 119 -10.71 7.08 -10.36
C ILE A 119 -9.81 5.96 -10.89
N SER A 120 -10.21 5.28 -11.97
CA SER A 120 -9.53 4.08 -12.48
C SER A 120 -8.17 4.35 -13.11
N GLU A 121 -7.99 5.54 -13.69
CA GLU A 121 -6.77 5.95 -14.38
C GLU A 121 -5.79 6.68 -13.44
N PHE A 122 -6.21 7.01 -12.22
CA PHE A 122 -5.36 7.69 -11.26
C PHE A 122 -4.11 6.86 -10.96
N LYS A 123 -2.96 7.49 -11.17
CA LYS A 123 -1.66 6.94 -10.77
C LYS A 123 -0.70 8.06 -10.41
N LYS A 124 0.07 7.87 -9.35
CA LYS A 124 1.18 8.75 -8.96
C LYS A 124 2.45 7.92 -8.86
N PHE A 125 3.46 8.24 -9.67
CA PHE A 125 4.79 7.65 -9.49
C PHE A 125 5.41 8.17 -8.19
N TYR A 126 5.86 7.24 -7.35
CA TYR A 126 6.49 7.51 -6.07
C TYR A 126 7.43 6.35 -5.72
N VAL A 127 8.72 6.65 -5.55
CA VAL A 127 9.76 5.71 -5.10
C VAL A 127 9.75 4.38 -5.88
N GLY A 128 9.81 4.45 -7.21
CA GLY A 128 9.94 3.27 -8.08
C GLY A 128 8.64 2.53 -8.40
N ALA A 129 7.49 2.96 -7.85
CA ALA A 129 6.20 2.35 -8.11
C ALA A 129 5.12 3.39 -8.44
N PHE A 130 4.04 2.95 -9.09
CA PHE A 130 2.84 3.76 -9.24
C PHE A 130 1.87 3.49 -8.09
N LEU A 131 1.62 4.50 -7.27
CA LEU A 131 0.54 4.52 -6.30
C LEU A 131 -0.79 4.69 -7.05
N LYS A 132 -1.79 3.88 -6.71
CA LYS A 132 -3.12 3.84 -7.36
C LYS A 132 -4.22 3.83 -6.29
N VAL A 133 -5.47 3.93 -6.71
CA VAL A 133 -6.64 3.66 -5.87
C VAL A 133 -7.21 2.28 -6.23
N ASP A 134 -8.06 1.73 -5.38
CA ASP A 134 -8.28 0.28 -5.37
C ASP A 134 -9.68 -0.13 -5.82
N MET A 135 -10.71 0.66 -5.48
CA MET A 135 -12.11 0.26 -5.68
C MET A 135 -13.03 1.42 -6.05
N VAL A 136 -14.21 1.08 -6.59
CA VAL A 136 -15.32 2.02 -6.80
C VAL A 136 -16.51 1.63 -5.92
N ALA A 137 -17.02 2.56 -5.13
CA ALA A 137 -18.20 2.36 -4.30
C ALA A 137 -19.45 2.93 -4.98
N VAL A 138 -20.34 2.08 -5.50
CA VAL A 138 -21.57 2.51 -6.15
C VAL A 138 -22.66 2.68 -5.09
N ARG A 139 -23.11 3.92 -4.88
CA ARG A 139 -24.09 4.28 -3.86
C ARG A 139 -25.49 4.38 -4.42
N SER A 140 -26.42 3.67 -3.79
CA SER A 140 -27.85 3.83 -3.99
C SER A 140 -28.36 5.06 -3.23
N THR A 141 -28.28 6.21 -3.86
CA THR A 141 -28.90 7.44 -3.37
C THR A 141 -30.37 7.58 -3.82
N SER A 142 -30.75 6.89 -4.89
CA SER A 142 -32.13 6.88 -5.37
C SER A 142 -33.04 5.88 -4.61
N ASN A 143 -32.44 4.85 -4.01
CA ASN A 143 -33.13 3.70 -3.42
C ASN A 143 -34.07 2.96 -4.42
N ASP A 144 -33.78 3.07 -5.72
CA ASP A 144 -34.52 2.42 -6.81
C ASP A 144 -33.68 1.27 -7.40
N PRO A 145 -34.16 0.01 -7.33
CA PRO A 145 -33.41 -1.15 -7.83
C PRO A 145 -33.03 -1.07 -9.31
N SER A 146 -33.89 -0.47 -10.15
CA SER A 146 -33.66 -0.40 -11.60
C SER A 146 -32.57 0.63 -11.94
N LYS A 147 -32.63 1.81 -11.30
CA LYS A 147 -31.59 2.84 -11.45
C LYS A 147 -30.24 2.35 -10.94
N PHE A 148 -30.23 1.71 -9.77
CA PHE A 148 -29.00 1.17 -9.19
C PHE A 148 -28.37 0.10 -10.09
N LYS A 149 -29.17 -0.86 -10.59
CA LYS A 149 -28.70 -1.88 -11.55
C LYS A 149 -28.11 -1.25 -12.82
N ALA A 150 -28.75 -0.23 -13.37
CA ALA A 150 -28.24 0.48 -14.55
C ALA A 150 -26.90 1.18 -14.28
N ALA A 151 -26.78 1.85 -13.13
CA ALA A 151 -25.55 2.51 -12.71
C ALA A 151 -24.41 1.49 -12.49
N VAL A 152 -24.66 0.39 -11.76
CA VAL A 152 -23.67 -0.68 -11.53
C VAL A 152 -23.21 -1.27 -12.87
N LYS A 153 -24.14 -1.56 -13.79
CA LYS A 153 -23.79 -2.04 -15.13
C LYS A 153 -22.89 -1.06 -15.89
N LYS A 154 -23.20 0.24 -15.84
CA LYS A 154 -22.38 1.25 -16.51
C LYS A 154 -20.97 1.34 -15.89
N VAL A 155 -20.87 1.24 -14.57
CA VAL A 155 -19.60 1.21 -13.85
C VAL A 155 -18.79 -0.04 -14.27
N THR A 156 -19.42 -1.22 -14.33
CA THR A 156 -18.70 -2.44 -14.72
C THR A 156 -18.20 -2.44 -16.17
N GLU A 157 -18.92 -1.77 -17.08
CA GLU A 157 -18.50 -1.52 -18.46
C GLU A 157 -17.31 -0.55 -18.55
N THR A 158 -17.11 0.30 -17.54
CA THR A 158 -16.12 1.40 -17.56
C THR A 158 -14.81 1.05 -16.85
N THR A 159 -14.84 0.19 -15.84
CA THR A 159 -13.64 -0.14 -15.03
C THR A 159 -13.54 -1.62 -14.66
N THR A 160 -12.32 -2.10 -14.51
CA THR A 160 -11.98 -3.42 -13.96
C THR A 160 -11.76 -3.41 -12.45
N LEU A 161 -11.71 -2.23 -11.80
CA LEU A 161 -11.56 -2.14 -10.34
C LEU A 161 -12.71 -2.86 -9.60
N PRO A 162 -12.44 -3.55 -8.48
CA PRO A 162 -13.50 -4.16 -7.68
C PRO A 162 -14.50 -3.13 -7.15
N LEU A 163 -15.71 -3.62 -6.86
CA LEU A 163 -16.85 -2.77 -6.51
C LEU A 163 -17.32 -2.98 -5.07
N ILE A 164 -17.86 -1.91 -4.49
CA ILE A 164 -18.72 -1.96 -3.31
C ILE A 164 -20.12 -1.56 -3.75
N LEU A 165 -21.13 -2.37 -3.44
CA LEU A 165 -22.54 -2.04 -3.66
C LEU A 165 -23.10 -1.48 -2.35
N CYS A 166 -23.40 -0.18 -2.32
CA CYS A 166 -23.80 0.52 -1.10
C CYS A 166 -25.31 0.80 -1.06
N SER A 167 -26.06 0.02 -0.29
CA SER A 167 -27.46 0.20 0.05
C SER A 167 -27.84 -0.57 1.32
N PHE A 168 -28.76 -0.03 2.13
CA PHE A 168 -29.40 -0.80 3.21
C PHE A 168 -30.66 -1.55 2.74
N ASN A 169 -31.06 -1.39 1.48
CA ASN A 169 -32.20 -2.10 0.90
C ASN A 169 -31.72 -3.39 0.18
N PRO A 170 -32.09 -4.59 0.66
CA PRO A 170 -31.69 -5.85 0.05
C PRO A 170 -32.11 -6.00 -1.42
N GLU A 171 -33.28 -5.47 -1.81
CA GLU A 171 -33.75 -5.54 -3.20
C GLU A 171 -32.84 -4.75 -4.15
N VAL A 172 -32.31 -3.62 -3.67
CA VAL A 172 -31.35 -2.80 -4.43
C VAL A 172 -30.01 -3.52 -4.56
N LEU A 173 -29.53 -4.14 -3.48
CA LEU A 173 -28.30 -4.94 -3.51
C LEU A 173 -28.42 -6.13 -4.47
N ALA A 174 -29.54 -6.85 -4.43
CA ALA A 174 -29.84 -7.96 -5.34
C ALA A 174 -29.81 -7.50 -6.81
N ALA A 175 -30.46 -6.37 -7.12
CA ALA A 175 -30.47 -5.83 -8.48
C ALA A 175 -29.07 -5.44 -9.00
N GLY A 176 -28.18 -4.95 -8.12
CA GLY A 176 -26.77 -4.71 -8.45
C GLY A 176 -26.00 -6.02 -8.69
N LEU A 177 -26.20 -7.03 -7.83
CA LEU A 177 -25.56 -8.34 -7.96
C LEU A 177 -25.90 -9.06 -9.26
N GLU A 178 -27.12 -8.91 -9.77
CA GLU A 178 -27.54 -9.50 -11.06
C GLU A 178 -26.61 -9.15 -12.25
N VAL A 179 -25.89 -8.03 -12.18
CA VAL A 179 -25.01 -7.55 -13.26
C VAL A 179 -23.52 -7.60 -12.93
N CYS A 180 -23.14 -7.98 -11.71
CA CYS A 180 -21.73 -7.96 -11.30
C CYS A 180 -21.32 -9.03 -10.25
N ALA A 181 -22.18 -10.00 -9.94
CA ALA A 181 -21.86 -11.05 -8.96
C ALA A 181 -20.59 -11.86 -9.32
N ASP A 182 -20.32 -12.06 -10.61
CA ASP A 182 -19.11 -12.70 -11.12
C ASP A 182 -17.82 -11.94 -10.74
N ARG A 183 -17.94 -10.64 -10.48
CA ARG A 183 -16.85 -9.77 -10.03
C ARG A 183 -16.65 -9.77 -8.52
N LYS A 184 -17.43 -10.53 -7.75
CA LYS A 184 -17.37 -10.64 -6.28
C LYS A 184 -17.31 -9.27 -5.57
N PRO A 185 -18.34 -8.43 -5.71
CA PRO A 185 -18.39 -7.11 -5.12
C PRO A 185 -18.67 -7.17 -3.61
N ILE A 186 -18.22 -6.18 -2.84
CA ILE A 186 -18.56 -6.10 -1.42
C ILE A 186 -20.00 -5.59 -1.26
N LEU A 187 -20.78 -6.23 -0.41
CA LEU A 187 -22.11 -5.75 -0.02
C LEU A 187 -22.00 -4.83 1.20
N TYR A 188 -22.34 -3.56 1.01
CA TYR A 188 -22.50 -2.59 2.08
C TYR A 188 -23.99 -2.23 2.18
N ALA A 189 -24.71 -2.55 3.26
CA ALA A 189 -24.25 -3.30 4.43
C ALA A 189 -25.40 -4.05 5.12
N ALA A 190 -25.04 -5.09 5.87
CA ALA A 190 -25.94 -5.78 6.78
C ALA A 190 -26.04 -5.01 8.11
N THR A 191 -27.26 -4.72 8.53
CA THR A 191 -27.62 -4.08 9.80
C THR A 191 -28.49 -5.03 10.61
N LYS A 192 -28.79 -4.67 11.85
CA LYS A 192 -29.70 -5.43 12.72
C LYS A 192 -31.07 -5.71 12.08
N GLU A 193 -31.54 -4.81 11.22
CA GLU A 193 -32.88 -4.86 10.63
C GLU A 193 -32.96 -5.69 9.34
N ASN A 194 -31.84 -5.85 8.61
CA ASN A 194 -31.84 -6.45 7.27
C ASN A 194 -30.87 -7.64 7.12
N TRP A 195 -30.16 -8.02 8.18
CA TRP A 195 -29.05 -8.94 8.08
C TRP A 195 -29.42 -10.30 7.49
N GLN A 196 -30.63 -10.82 7.76
CA GLN A 196 -31.06 -12.11 7.21
C GLN A 196 -31.06 -12.07 5.68
N GLN A 197 -31.74 -11.09 5.07
CA GLN A 197 -31.80 -10.99 3.60
C GLN A 197 -30.43 -10.69 3.00
N VAL A 198 -29.62 -9.83 3.62
CA VAL A 198 -28.27 -9.53 3.12
C VAL A 198 -27.36 -10.76 3.24
N SER A 199 -27.51 -11.57 4.28
CA SER A 199 -26.74 -12.80 4.44
C SER A 199 -27.08 -13.86 3.40
N GLU A 200 -28.36 -13.97 3.00
CA GLU A 200 -28.79 -14.85 1.91
C GLU A 200 -28.10 -14.46 0.60
N LEU A 201 -28.11 -13.16 0.26
CA LEU A 201 -27.41 -12.63 -0.92
C LEU A 201 -25.91 -12.91 -0.88
N ALA A 202 -25.27 -12.65 0.27
CA ALA A 202 -23.83 -12.88 0.45
C ALA A 202 -23.46 -14.37 0.31
N LEU A 203 -24.28 -15.28 0.85
CA LEU A 203 -24.06 -16.72 0.77
C LEU A 203 -24.28 -17.26 -0.65
N GLU A 204 -25.37 -16.83 -1.31
CA GLU A 204 -25.72 -17.23 -2.68
C GLU A 204 -24.62 -16.84 -3.67
N HIS A 205 -24.18 -15.57 -3.61
CA HIS A 205 -23.19 -15.03 -4.54
C HIS A 205 -21.74 -15.18 -4.06
N LYS A 206 -21.52 -15.73 -2.85
CA LYS A 206 -20.20 -15.95 -2.23
C LYS A 206 -19.33 -14.70 -2.25
N THR A 207 -19.90 -13.62 -1.73
CA THR A 207 -19.28 -12.29 -1.80
C THR A 207 -19.08 -11.69 -0.41
N PRO A 208 -18.06 -10.84 -0.21
CA PRO A 208 -17.82 -10.23 1.09
C PRO A 208 -18.95 -9.29 1.52
N VAL A 209 -19.12 -9.14 2.83
CA VAL A 209 -20.20 -8.33 3.42
C VAL A 209 -19.67 -7.42 4.52
N VAL A 210 -20.14 -6.18 4.52
CA VAL A 210 -19.91 -5.23 5.61
C VAL A 210 -21.03 -5.36 6.64
N LEU A 211 -20.67 -5.51 7.90
CA LEU A 211 -21.58 -5.46 9.03
C LEU A 211 -21.55 -4.05 9.62
N PHE A 212 -22.68 -3.38 9.63
CA PHE A 212 -22.81 -1.99 10.05
C PHE A 212 -23.63 -1.91 11.33
N SER A 213 -22.98 -1.46 12.41
CA SER A 213 -23.65 -1.13 13.67
C SER A 213 -22.92 0.05 14.33
N PRO A 214 -23.38 1.28 14.07
CA PRO A 214 -22.64 2.48 14.43
C PRO A 214 -22.68 2.73 15.94
N GLY A 215 -21.51 2.75 16.57
CA GLY A 215 -21.35 3.02 18.00
C GLY A 215 -21.63 1.83 18.94
N ASP A 216 -22.14 0.70 18.42
CA ASP A 216 -22.47 -0.49 19.20
C ASP A 216 -21.62 -1.69 18.75
N LEU A 217 -20.56 -1.95 19.53
CA LEU A 217 -19.60 -3.02 19.26
C LEU A 217 -20.12 -4.41 19.66
N ASP A 218 -21.06 -4.48 20.61
CA ASP A 218 -21.64 -5.75 21.06
C ASP A 218 -22.62 -6.28 20.00
N GLU A 219 -23.39 -5.39 19.39
CA GLU A 219 -24.23 -5.72 18.24
C GLU A 219 -23.39 -6.10 17.02
N LEU A 220 -22.29 -5.37 16.72
CA LEU A 220 -21.34 -5.78 15.66
C LEU A 220 -20.82 -7.21 15.86
N LYS A 221 -20.44 -7.56 17.09
CA LYS A 221 -19.98 -8.90 17.46
C LYS A 221 -21.09 -9.94 17.30
N THR A 222 -22.31 -9.60 17.70
CA THR A 222 -23.49 -10.47 17.54
C THR A 222 -23.77 -10.77 16.06
N LEU A 223 -23.74 -9.74 15.21
CA LEU A 223 -23.85 -9.92 13.76
C LEU A 223 -22.70 -10.79 13.22
N ALA A 224 -21.45 -10.51 13.60
CA ALA A 224 -20.30 -11.27 13.13
C ALA A 224 -20.35 -12.77 13.49
N VAL A 225 -20.82 -13.09 14.70
CA VAL A 225 -21.08 -14.47 15.11
C VAL A 225 -22.18 -15.10 14.26
N SER A 226 -23.29 -14.39 14.06
CA SER A 226 -24.44 -14.89 13.27
C SER A 226 -24.04 -15.21 11.83
N PHE A 227 -23.29 -14.33 11.17
CA PHE A 227 -22.79 -14.56 9.80
C PHE A 227 -21.82 -15.74 9.74
N LYS A 228 -20.95 -15.88 10.74
CA LYS A 228 -19.99 -16.99 10.82
C LYS A 228 -20.70 -18.34 11.00
N GLU A 229 -21.75 -18.41 11.81
CA GLU A 229 -22.53 -19.63 12.05
C GLU A 229 -23.22 -20.16 10.78
N ILE A 230 -23.68 -19.27 9.90
CA ILE A 230 -24.24 -19.62 8.60
C ILE A 230 -23.18 -19.81 7.50
N GLY A 231 -21.90 -19.77 7.86
CA GLY A 231 -20.77 -20.06 6.97
C GLY A 231 -20.19 -18.87 6.21
N ILE A 232 -20.69 -17.65 6.44
CA ILE A 232 -20.14 -16.43 5.84
C ILE A 232 -19.00 -15.92 6.71
N ASN A 233 -17.86 -15.79 6.06
CA ASN A 233 -16.57 -15.66 6.73
C ASN A 233 -15.80 -14.42 6.24
N ASP A 234 -16.14 -13.93 5.05
CA ASP A 234 -15.59 -12.74 4.41
C ASP A 234 -16.34 -11.49 4.91
N ILE A 235 -16.12 -11.18 6.19
CA ILE A 235 -16.80 -10.14 6.95
C ILE A 235 -15.89 -8.92 7.09
N ILE A 236 -16.44 -7.72 6.96
CA ILE A 236 -15.79 -6.44 7.27
C ILE A 236 -16.66 -5.70 8.29
N LEU A 237 -16.06 -5.07 9.29
CA LEU A 237 -16.78 -4.38 10.38
C LEU A 237 -16.81 -2.87 10.13
N ASP A 238 -18.00 -2.27 10.19
CA ASP A 238 -18.15 -0.83 10.22
C ASP A 238 -18.82 -0.39 11.54
N PRO A 239 -18.03 0.12 12.52
CA PRO A 239 -18.54 0.65 13.78
C PRO A 239 -19.06 2.09 13.67
N GLY A 240 -19.17 2.65 12.46
CA GLY A 240 -19.61 4.01 12.16
C GLY A 240 -18.47 5.03 12.23
N THR A 241 -18.39 5.90 11.22
CA THR A 241 -17.42 7.00 11.15
C THR A 241 -18.09 8.35 11.34
N TYR A 242 -17.89 8.96 12.51
CA TYR A 242 -18.38 10.29 12.81
C TYR A 242 -17.27 11.33 12.60
N PRO A 243 -17.48 12.34 11.74
CA PRO A 243 -16.39 13.19 11.25
C PRO A 243 -15.95 14.30 12.21
N ARG A 244 -16.66 14.55 13.33
CA ARG A 244 -16.46 15.74 14.18
C ARG A 244 -16.70 15.51 15.67
N GLY A 245 -16.13 16.41 16.48
CA GLY A 245 -16.45 16.59 17.90
C GLY A 245 -16.17 15.35 18.76
N GLU A 246 -16.97 15.19 19.82
CA GLU A 246 -16.86 14.03 20.72
C GLU A 246 -17.12 12.69 20.01
N GLN A 247 -17.95 12.70 18.96
CA GLN A 247 -18.25 11.48 18.20
C GLN A 247 -17.05 11.00 17.38
N LEU A 248 -16.18 11.89 16.89
CA LEU A 248 -14.91 11.49 16.25
C LEU A 248 -14.02 10.74 17.24
N LYS A 249 -13.97 11.18 18.50
CA LYS A 249 -13.26 10.46 19.56
C LYS A 249 -13.86 9.06 19.75
N THR A 250 -15.18 8.93 19.72
CA THR A 250 -15.85 7.61 19.78
C THR A 250 -15.45 6.71 18.61
N THR A 251 -15.46 7.21 17.36
CA THR A 251 -14.99 6.42 16.20
C THR A 251 -13.54 5.97 16.41
N PHE A 252 -12.64 6.89 16.79
CA PHE A 252 -11.24 6.56 17.05
C PHE A 252 -11.09 5.46 18.11
N GLU A 253 -11.79 5.59 19.24
CA GLU A 253 -11.76 4.60 20.32
C GLU A 253 -12.31 3.23 19.87
N ASN A 254 -13.36 3.21 19.05
CA ASN A 254 -13.95 1.98 18.54
C ASN A 254 -12.97 1.19 17.66
N PHE A 255 -12.24 1.87 16.75
CA PHE A 255 -11.20 1.25 15.94
C PHE A 255 -10.08 0.65 16.80
N LEU A 256 -9.64 1.40 17.82
CA LEU A 256 -8.63 0.90 18.76
C LEU A 256 -9.11 -0.32 19.55
N LYS A 257 -10.37 -0.31 20.03
CA LYS A 257 -10.98 -1.42 20.78
C LYS A 257 -11.08 -2.66 19.91
N LEU A 258 -11.65 -2.56 18.71
CA LEU A 258 -11.80 -3.67 17.77
C LEU A 258 -10.45 -4.31 17.43
N ARG A 259 -9.45 -3.50 17.06
CA ARG A 259 -8.13 -4.04 16.71
C ARG A 259 -7.45 -4.72 17.91
N ARG A 260 -7.55 -4.13 19.11
CA ARG A 260 -6.99 -4.72 20.33
C ARG A 260 -7.71 -6.00 20.72
N ALA A 261 -9.04 -6.05 20.59
CA ALA A 261 -9.82 -7.24 20.87
C ALA A 261 -9.38 -8.40 19.95
N GLY A 262 -9.22 -8.15 18.65
CA GLY A 262 -8.75 -9.15 17.70
C GLY A 262 -7.32 -9.61 17.96
N ILE A 263 -6.36 -8.68 18.04
CA ILE A 263 -4.93 -9.01 18.12
C ILE A 263 -4.45 -9.32 19.54
N LYS A 264 -4.69 -8.41 20.48
CA LYS A 264 -4.10 -8.51 21.83
C LYS A 264 -4.85 -9.47 22.72
N GLU A 265 -6.18 -9.51 22.60
CA GLU A 265 -7.04 -10.35 23.43
C GLU A 265 -7.42 -11.67 22.73
N GLY A 266 -7.16 -11.79 21.43
CA GLY A 266 -7.40 -13.01 20.66
C GLY A 266 -8.89 -13.33 20.45
N GLN A 267 -9.76 -12.31 20.48
CA GLN A 267 -11.20 -12.48 20.29
C GLN A 267 -11.54 -12.77 18.81
N LYS A 268 -11.48 -14.06 18.43
CA LYS A 268 -11.69 -14.54 17.05
C LYS A 268 -13.09 -14.27 16.48
N ASP A 269 -14.06 -13.90 17.31
CA ASP A 269 -15.42 -13.59 16.88
C ASP A 269 -15.59 -12.15 16.38
N ILE A 270 -14.61 -11.27 16.63
CA ILE A 270 -14.59 -9.89 16.16
C ILE A 270 -13.28 -9.54 15.42
N ALA A 271 -12.42 -10.54 15.17
CA ALA A 271 -11.11 -10.39 14.53
C ALA A 271 -11.21 -10.30 12.99
N TYR A 272 -11.90 -9.28 12.51
CA TYR A 272 -12.15 -9.00 11.10
C TYR A 272 -11.61 -7.61 10.70
N PRO A 273 -11.40 -7.36 9.40
CA PRO A 273 -11.03 -6.03 8.94
C PRO A 273 -12.06 -4.97 9.31
N ILE A 274 -11.61 -3.73 9.50
CA ILE A 274 -12.41 -2.59 9.93
C ILE A 274 -12.49 -1.56 8.79
N MET A 275 -13.71 -1.18 8.42
CA MET A 275 -13.98 -0.13 7.44
C MET A 275 -14.18 1.22 8.15
N ALA A 276 -13.62 2.28 7.57
CA ALA A 276 -14.00 3.66 7.84
C ALA A 276 -14.79 4.24 6.68
N THR A 277 -15.61 5.26 6.95
CA THR A 277 -16.36 6.00 5.94
C THR A 277 -16.06 7.51 6.04
N PRO A 278 -14.82 7.97 5.75
CA PRO A 278 -14.47 9.40 5.75
C PRO A 278 -15.39 10.29 4.89
N ILE A 279 -16.04 9.70 3.89
CA ILE A 279 -17.09 10.33 3.09
C ILE A 279 -18.22 10.97 3.92
N THR A 280 -18.45 10.55 5.17
CA THR A 280 -19.44 11.18 6.06
C THR A 280 -19.12 12.66 6.34
N SER A 281 -17.87 13.10 6.13
CA SER A 281 -17.49 14.51 6.14
C SER A 281 -18.33 15.35 5.16
N TRP A 282 -18.71 14.81 3.99
CA TRP A 282 -19.56 15.45 2.98
C TRP A 282 -21.03 15.52 3.39
N MET A 283 -21.44 14.77 4.42
CA MET A 283 -22.81 14.82 4.96
C MET A 283 -23.00 15.92 6.02
N VAL A 284 -21.90 16.42 6.60
CA VAL A 284 -21.94 17.39 7.70
C VAL A 284 -21.30 18.73 7.35
N ASN A 285 -20.80 18.87 6.12
CA ASN A 285 -20.15 20.07 5.60
C ASN A 285 -20.82 20.51 4.31
N GLU A 286 -21.29 21.75 4.29
CA GLU A 286 -21.87 22.35 3.09
C GLU A 286 -20.80 22.85 2.11
N ASP A 287 -19.68 23.37 2.64
CA ASP A 287 -18.55 23.84 1.84
C ASP A 287 -17.72 22.65 1.32
N PRO A 288 -17.60 22.46 -0.02
CA PRO A 288 -16.87 21.32 -0.59
C PRO A 288 -15.39 21.27 -0.20
N ILE A 289 -14.74 22.43 -0.04
CA ILE A 289 -13.32 22.48 0.34
C ILE A 289 -13.16 21.97 1.78
N THR A 290 -14.01 22.43 2.69
CA THR A 290 -14.03 21.98 4.08
C THR A 290 -14.39 20.50 4.19
N ALA A 291 -15.38 20.04 3.42
CA ALA A 291 -15.75 18.63 3.36
C ALA A 291 -14.55 17.76 2.96
N SER A 292 -13.93 18.09 1.83
CA SER A 292 -12.75 17.42 1.30
C SER A 292 -11.56 17.44 2.27
N TYR A 293 -11.29 18.58 2.89
CA TYR A 293 -10.25 18.70 3.91
C TYR A 293 -10.48 17.74 5.08
N TRP A 294 -11.70 17.71 5.64
CA TRP A 294 -12.01 16.82 6.76
C TRP A 294 -12.04 15.35 6.34
N GLU A 295 -12.46 15.04 5.12
CA GLU A 295 -12.34 13.70 4.55
C GLU A 295 -10.89 13.21 4.56
N THR A 296 -9.97 14.00 4.01
CA THR A 296 -8.54 13.66 3.96
C THR A 296 -7.93 13.55 5.36
N VAL A 297 -8.35 14.39 6.31
CA VAL A 297 -7.93 14.28 7.73
C VAL A 297 -8.38 12.94 8.33
N LEU A 298 -9.65 12.57 8.15
CA LEU A 298 -10.18 11.31 8.67
C LEU A 298 -9.49 10.10 8.04
N ALA A 299 -9.32 10.11 6.72
CA ALA A 299 -8.61 9.06 6.00
C ALA A 299 -7.17 8.91 6.48
N SER A 300 -6.47 10.03 6.72
CA SER A 300 -5.11 10.00 7.28
C SER A 300 -5.08 9.39 8.68
N VAL A 301 -6.02 9.76 9.56
CA VAL A 301 -6.12 9.20 10.92
C VAL A 301 -6.34 7.69 10.87
N PHE A 302 -7.32 7.23 10.11
CA PHE A 302 -7.68 5.81 10.08
C PHE A 302 -6.72 4.97 9.26
N THR A 303 -5.95 5.53 8.32
CA THR A 303 -4.84 4.83 7.67
C THR A 303 -3.75 4.48 8.70
N VAL A 304 -3.47 5.40 9.63
CA VAL A 304 -2.53 5.15 10.74
C VAL A 304 -3.17 4.29 11.83
N LYS A 305 -4.50 4.33 11.95
CA LYS A 305 -5.28 3.71 13.03
C LYS A 305 -6.31 2.72 12.49
N TYR A 306 -5.78 1.65 11.90
CA TYR A 306 -6.48 0.37 11.76
C TYR A 306 -7.69 0.37 10.83
N GLY A 307 -7.87 1.40 10.00
CA GLY A 307 -8.80 1.36 8.88
C GLY A 307 -8.20 0.50 7.77
N ASP A 308 -8.78 -0.66 7.57
CA ASP A 308 -8.38 -1.62 6.53
C ASP A 308 -8.99 -1.28 5.18
N MET A 309 -10.13 -0.58 5.20
CA MET A 309 -10.84 -0.11 4.02
C MET A 309 -11.50 1.24 4.29
N MET A 310 -11.60 2.08 3.25
CA MET A 310 -12.27 3.38 3.33
C MET A 310 -13.17 3.65 2.13
N ILE A 311 -14.33 4.28 2.38
CA ILE A 311 -15.15 4.90 1.33
C ILE A 311 -14.92 6.42 1.34
N MET A 312 -14.54 6.94 0.18
CA MET A 312 -14.07 8.29 -0.07
C MET A 312 -14.86 8.97 -1.21
N HIS A 313 -14.83 10.30 -1.29
CA HIS A 313 -15.48 11.10 -2.33
C HIS A 313 -14.50 12.04 -3.07
N SER A 314 -13.58 12.70 -2.37
CA SER A 314 -12.67 13.69 -2.98
C SER A 314 -11.69 13.03 -3.94
N ILE A 315 -11.66 13.47 -5.19
CA ILE A 315 -10.71 12.96 -6.21
C ILE A 315 -9.77 14.05 -6.72
N GLU A 316 -9.78 15.21 -6.08
CA GLU A 316 -8.90 16.31 -6.39
C GLU A 316 -7.47 15.96 -5.98
N PRO A 317 -6.44 16.40 -6.73
CA PRO A 317 -5.05 16.06 -6.43
C PRO A 317 -4.61 16.40 -5.01
N TYR A 318 -5.13 17.47 -4.42
CA TYR A 318 -4.79 17.87 -3.05
C TYR A 318 -5.33 16.92 -1.97
N ALA A 319 -6.37 16.14 -2.27
CA ALA A 319 -6.93 15.12 -1.39
C ALA A 319 -6.27 13.75 -1.63
N LEU A 320 -6.18 13.35 -2.91
CA LEU A 320 -5.62 12.06 -3.30
C LEU A 320 -4.14 11.90 -2.93
N LEU A 321 -3.31 12.93 -3.15
CA LEU A 321 -1.88 12.83 -2.94
C LEU A 321 -1.53 12.54 -1.47
N PRO A 322 -2.04 13.27 -0.47
CA PRO A 322 -1.82 12.90 0.94
C PRO A 322 -2.21 11.47 1.27
N GLU A 323 -3.36 11.01 0.78
CA GLU A 323 -3.94 9.69 1.08
C GLU A 323 -3.06 8.54 0.57
N VAL A 324 -2.64 8.61 -0.69
CA VAL A 324 -1.80 7.54 -1.26
C VAL A 324 -0.38 7.55 -0.68
N HIS A 325 0.18 8.72 -0.35
CA HIS A 325 1.52 8.81 0.25
C HIS A 325 1.53 8.34 1.71
N ILE A 326 0.55 8.74 2.54
CA ILE A 326 0.50 8.29 3.94
C ILE A 326 0.30 6.79 4.01
N ARG A 327 -0.56 6.22 3.15
CA ARG A 327 -0.72 4.77 3.02
C ARG A 327 0.59 4.10 2.62
N SER A 328 1.25 4.56 1.57
CA SER A 328 2.55 4.00 1.14
C SER A 328 3.59 4.03 2.26
N THR A 329 3.65 5.14 3.01
CA THR A 329 4.63 5.34 4.09
C THR A 329 4.36 4.45 5.30
N ILE A 330 3.10 4.34 5.74
CA ILE A 330 2.73 3.56 6.91
C ILE A 330 2.96 2.06 6.70
N PHE A 331 2.71 1.57 5.49
CA PHE A 331 2.82 0.16 5.11
C PHE A 331 4.20 -0.22 4.54
N THR A 332 5.15 0.71 4.48
CA THR A 332 6.55 0.36 4.18
C THR A 332 7.10 -0.54 5.30
N ASP A 333 7.79 -1.62 4.98
CA ASP A 333 8.41 -2.50 5.98
C ASP A 333 9.50 -1.74 6.77
N PRO A 334 9.37 -1.58 8.09
CA PRO A 334 10.39 -0.88 8.88
C PRO A 334 11.68 -1.67 9.08
N ARG A 335 11.70 -2.97 8.74
CA ARG A 335 12.85 -3.86 8.96
C ARG A 335 13.85 -3.79 7.80
N THR A 336 13.39 -3.42 6.61
CA THR A 336 14.20 -3.39 5.39
C THR A 336 14.11 -2.02 4.72
N PRO A 337 15.22 -1.26 4.65
CA PRO A 337 15.24 -0.04 3.86
C PRO A 337 14.97 -0.35 2.39
N VAL A 338 14.12 0.45 1.74
CA VAL A 338 13.89 0.35 0.29
C VAL A 338 15.14 0.83 -0.44
N ARG A 339 15.66 0.03 -1.36
CA ARG A 339 16.94 0.30 -2.06
C ARG A 339 16.76 0.31 -3.57
N VAL A 340 17.65 1.01 -4.25
CA VAL A 340 17.88 0.91 -5.70
C VAL A 340 19.15 0.10 -5.90
N ASP A 341 19.30 -0.58 -7.04
CA ASP A 341 20.54 -1.29 -7.32
C ASP A 341 21.70 -0.29 -7.44
N PRO A 342 22.89 -0.59 -6.89
CA PRO A 342 24.05 0.26 -7.07
C PRO A 342 24.52 0.26 -8.54
N GLY A 343 24.94 1.42 -9.03
CA GLY A 343 25.38 1.55 -10.42
C GLY A 343 25.38 2.99 -10.93
N VAL A 344 25.60 3.17 -12.22
CA VAL A 344 25.55 4.49 -12.88
C VAL A 344 24.40 4.50 -13.87
N TYR A 345 23.43 5.36 -13.63
CA TYR A 345 22.21 5.47 -14.43
C TYR A 345 22.26 6.68 -15.35
N GLU A 346 21.79 6.53 -16.59
CA GLU A 346 21.59 7.64 -17.51
C GLU A 346 20.23 8.29 -17.22
N VAL A 347 20.23 9.57 -16.86
CA VAL A 347 19.01 10.37 -16.69
C VAL A 347 18.87 11.29 -17.90
N GLY A 348 17.77 11.15 -18.62
CA GLY A 348 17.55 11.81 -19.91
C GLY A 348 18.42 11.22 -21.02
N SER A 349 19.16 12.07 -21.73
CA SER A 349 20.07 11.68 -22.83
C SER A 349 21.45 12.34 -22.61
N PRO A 350 22.25 11.84 -21.67
CA PRO A 350 23.53 12.46 -21.31
C PRO A 350 24.53 12.43 -22.47
N THR A 351 25.34 13.47 -22.55
CA THR A 351 26.43 13.63 -23.52
C THR A 351 27.78 13.66 -22.81
N LYS A 352 28.88 13.88 -23.54
CA LYS A 352 30.21 14.01 -22.92
C LYS A 352 30.37 15.22 -21.99
N ASP A 353 29.51 16.23 -22.14
CA ASP A 353 29.54 17.44 -21.30
C ASP A 353 28.52 17.38 -20.14
N SER A 354 27.76 16.29 -20.05
CA SER A 354 26.78 16.06 -19.00
C SER A 354 27.46 15.74 -17.66
N PRO A 355 26.93 16.25 -16.55
CA PRO A 355 27.50 16.00 -15.23
C PRO A 355 27.39 14.53 -14.80
N VAL A 356 28.32 14.12 -13.95
CA VAL A 356 28.24 12.87 -13.18
C VAL A 356 27.91 13.23 -11.73
N ILE A 357 26.71 12.90 -11.27
CA ILE A 357 26.19 13.25 -9.95
C ILE A 357 26.23 11.99 -9.06
N ILE A 358 26.78 12.12 -7.85
CA ILE A 358 26.86 11.01 -6.88
C ILE A 358 25.65 11.10 -5.93
N THR A 359 25.03 9.96 -5.66
CA THR A 359 23.98 9.79 -4.65
C THR A 359 24.12 8.43 -3.96
N THR A 360 23.21 8.10 -3.03
CA THR A 360 23.18 6.80 -2.36
C THR A 360 22.06 5.91 -2.87
N ASN A 361 22.16 4.60 -2.63
CA ASN A 361 21.17 3.63 -3.03
C ASN A 361 19.92 3.56 -2.12
N PHE A 362 19.74 4.50 -1.19
CA PHE A 362 18.47 4.63 -0.48
C PHE A 362 17.40 5.13 -1.46
N ALA A 363 16.34 4.35 -1.67
CA ALA A 363 15.39 4.62 -2.76
C ALA A 363 14.75 6.01 -2.66
N LEU A 364 14.42 6.48 -1.45
CA LEU A 364 13.87 7.83 -1.28
C LEU A 364 14.89 8.91 -1.68
N THR A 365 16.17 8.74 -1.34
CA THR A 365 17.23 9.66 -1.77
C THR A 365 17.42 9.62 -3.28
N TYR A 366 17.56 8.43 -3.87
CA TYR A 366 17.75 8.26 -5.31
C TYR A 366 16.60 8.88 -6.11
N TYR A 367 15.36 8.49 -5.86
CA TYR A 367 14.20 8.97 -6.63
C TYR A 367 13.90 10.45 -6.39
N THR A 368 14.27 11.01 -5.23
CA THR A 368 14.17 12.47 -5.03
C THR A 368 15.16 13.20 -5.94
N VAL A 369 16.43 12.76 -5.95
CA VAL A 369 17.47 13.36 -6.80
C VAL A 369 17.14 13.18 -8.28
N GLU A 370 16.76 11.97 -8.70
CA GLU A 370 16.38 11.68 -10.09
C GLU A 370 15.17 12.51 -10.53
N SER A 371 14.12 12.59 -9.71
CA SER A 371 12.93 13.39 -10.04
C SER A 371 13.26 14.88 -10.16
N ASP A 372 14.11 15.44 -9.30
CA ASP A 372 14.52 16.85 -9.37
C ASP A 372 15.37 17.13 -10.62
N ILE A 373 16.24 16.20 -11.01
CA ILE A 373 17.06 16.28 -12.23
C ILE A 373 16.15 16.22 -13.47
N SER A 374 15.29 15.20 -13.54
CA SER A 374 14.39 14.95 -14.67
C SER A 374 13.36 16.06 -14.84
N SER A 375 12.78 16.58 -13.75
CA SER A 375 11.78 17.67 -13.81
C SER A 375 12.35 19.00 -14.27
N ASN A 376 13.68 19.15 -14.27
CA ASN A 376 14.39 20.34 -14.74
C ASN A 376 15.16 20.08 -16.06
N ASP A 377 14.85 18.99 -16.77
CA ASP A 377 15.45 18.61 -18.06
C ASP A 377 16.99 18.51 -18.03
N ILE A 378 17.56 18.12 -16.88
CA ILE A 378 19.01 17.97 -16.71
C ILE A 378 19.43 16.58 -17.18
N ASN A 379 20.19 16.51 -18.28
CA ASN A 379 20.76 15.24 -18.76
C ASN A 379 22.05 14.92 -18.00
N CYS A 380 22.11 13.81 -17.27
CA CYS A 380 23.26 13.45 -16.43
C CYS A 380 23.51 11.94 -16.31
N TYR A 381 24.67 11.59 -15.76
CA TYR A 381 24.92 10.27 -15.19
C TYR A 381 24.74 10.32 -13.68
N LEU A 382 23.83 9.52 -13.13
CA LEU A 382 23.56 9.43 -11.69
C LEU A 382 24.21 8.18 -11.09
N ALA A 383 25.32 8.37 -10.40
CA ALA A 383 26.07 7.32 -9.72
C ALA A 383 25.46 7.02 -8.34
N THR A 384 24.89 5.83 -8.21
CA THR A 384 24.19 5.34 -7.03
C THR A 384 25.10 4.42 -6.23
N VAL A 385 25.64 4.93 -5.13
CA VAL A 385 26.61 4.20 -4.30
C VAL A 385 25.89 3.28 -3.31
N ASP A 386 26.39 2.06 -3.13
CA ASP A 386 25.85 1.12 -2.15
C ASP A 386 26.16 1.55 -0.70
N THR A 387 25.13 2.04 -0.02
CA THR A 387 25.18 2.46 1.38
C THR A 387 24.26 1.63 2.26
N ASP A 388 23.89 0.42 1.83
CA ASP A 388 22.90 -0.43 2.52
C ASP A 388 21.52 0.25 2.64
N GLY A 389 21.17 1.10 1.67
CA GLY A 389 19.90 1.83 1.68
C GLY A 389 19.85 2.94 2.72
N ILE A 390 21.00 3.56 3.04
CA ILE A 390 21.09 4.67 4.00
C ILE A 390 21.24 6.00 3.24
N GLY A 391 20.50 7.03 3.64
CA GLY A 391 20.59 8.36 3.04
C GLY A 391 21.97 9.01 3.18
N VAL A 392 22.25 10.05 2.39
CA VAL A 392 23.58 10.68 2.27
C VAL A 392 24.20 11.03 3.63
N GLN A 393 23.54 11.86 4.44
CA GLN A 393 24.14 12.37 5.68
C GLN A 393 24.47 11.24 6.68
N ALA A 394 23.54 10.29 6.84
CA ALA A 394 23.70 9.18 7.76
C ALA A 394 24.77 8.19 7.28
N SER A 395 24.83 7.89 5.98
CA SER A 395 25.83 7.00 5.40
C SER A 395 27.23 7.59 5.44
N VAL A 396 27.36 8.90 5.26
CA VAL A 396 28.61 9.63 5.49
C VAL A 396 29.03 9.47 6.95
N ALA A 397 28.13 9.74 7.91
CA ALA A 397 28.42 9.65 9.34
C ALA A 397 28.78 8.23 9.81
N GLY A 398 28.07 7.22 9.31
CA GLY A 398 28.25 5.82 9.67
C GLY A 398 29.35 5.09 8.90
N GLY A 399 30.01 5.75 7.94
CA GLY A 399 31.10 5.19 7.16
C GLY A 399 30.66 4.27 6.01
N GLN A 400 29.37 4.27 5.66
CA GLN A 400 28.86 3.53 4.50
C GLN A 400 29.04 4.28 3.18
N LEU A 401 29.17 5.62 3.19
CA LEU A 401 29.56 6.40 2.01
C LEU A 401 31.02 6.85 2.15
N THR A 402 31.90 6.30 1.33
CA THR A 402 33.35 6.55 1.35
C THR A 402 33.90 6.71 -0.06
N ALA A 403 35.08 7.33 -0.19
CA ALA A 403 35.78 7.46 -1.47
C ALA A 403 36.04 6.11 -2.15
N ALA A 404 36.40 5.08 -1.37
CA ALA A 404 36.60 3.73 -1.88
C ALA A 404 35.33 3.13 -2.50
N LYS A 405 34.18 3.25 -1.82
CA LYS A 405 32.89 2.77 -2.34
C LYS A 405 32.41 3.55 -3.56
N ILE A 406 32.67 4.86 -3.62
CA ILE A 406 32.40 5.68 -4.81
C ILE A 406 33.21 5.13 -5.99
N LYS A 407 34.52 4.90 -5.81
CA LYS A 407 35.38 4.32 -6.84
C LYS A 407 34.89 2.94 -7.28
N GLU A 408 34.60 2.07 -6.32
CA GLU A 408 34.06 0.72 -6.57
C GLU A 408 32.76 0.77 -7.38
N THR A 409 31.89 1.75 -7.12
CA THR A 409 30.63 1.92 -7.88
C THR A 409 30.91 2.16 -9.36
N PHE A 410 31.89 3.01 -9.70
CA PHE A 410 32.28 3.25 -11.08
C PHE A 410 32.99 2.05 -11.71
N ASP A 411 33.89 1.41 -10.97
CA ASP A 411 34.63 0.23 -11.42
C ASP A 411 33.67 -0.92 -11.74
N ASN A 412 32.73 -1.22 -10.84
CA ASN A 412 31.73 -2.29 -11.00
C ASN A 412 30.72 -1.97 -12.11
N ALA A 413 30.38 -0.71 -12.31
CA ALA A 413 29.53 -0.27 -13.42
C ALA A 413 30.25 -0.25 -14.77
N GLY A 414 31.58 -0.44 -14.81
CA GLY A 414 32.39 -0.31 -16.03
C GLY A 414 32.35 1.09 -16.62
N PHE A 415 32.20 2.12 -15.79
CA PHE A 415 32.05 3.50 -16.24
C PHE A 415 33.40 4.15 -16.57
N ASP A 416 33.73 4.26 -17.86
CA ASP A 416 34.93 4.95 -18.32
C ASP A 416 34.71 6.45 -18.47
N PHE A 417 35.29 7.24 -17.56
CA PHE A 417 35.22 8.70 -17.57
C PHE A 417 35.81 9.35 -18.83
N LYS A 418 36.83 8.75 -19.47
CA LYS A 418 37.45 9.30 -20.69
C LYS A 418 36.57 9.10 -21.91
N GLU A 419 35.81 8.01 -21.95
CA GLU A 419 34.87 7.75 -23.03
C GLU A 419 33.57 8.53 -22.84
N LYS A 420 33.04 8.52 -21.61
CA LYS A 420 31.72 9.07 -21.26
C LYS A 420 31.70 10.55 -20.93
N THR A 421 32.84 11.17 -20.58
CA THR A 421 32.90 12.59 -20.19
C THR A 421 34.09 13.34 -20.83
N SER A 422 34.00 14.67 -20.91
CA SER A 422 35.06 15.57 -21.40
C SER A 422 35.88 16.22 -20.27
N HIS A 423 35.43 16.12 -19.02
CA HIS A 423 35.89 16.95 -17.91
C HIS A 423 36.51 16.17 -16.72
N ASN A 424 36.29 14.85 -16.62
CA ASN A 424 36.76 14.04 -15.47
C ASN A 424 36.36 14.63 -14.10
N THR A 425 35.09 15.02 -13.96
CA THR A 425 34.57 15.72 -12.76
C THR A 425 33.32 15.03 -12.27
N VAL A 426 33.22 14.83 -10.95
CA VAL A 426 32.01 14.34 -10.27
C VAL A 426 31.44 15.41 -9.36
N ILE A 427 30.13 15.36 -9.14
CA ILE A 427 29.41 16.23 -8.22
C ILE A 427 29.03 15.42 -6.98
N LEU A 428 29.57 15.79 -5.83
CA LEU A 428 29.15 15.25 -4.54
C LEU A 428 27.96 16.03 -3.99
N PRO A 429 27.03 15.38 -3.27
CA PRO A 429 26.01 16.09 -2.50
C PRO A 429 26.66 17.01 -1.46
N GLY A 430 26.03 18.15 -1.18
CA GLY A 430 26.55 19.09 -0.18
C GLY A 430 26.71 18.48 1.21
N MET A 431 25.85 17.51 1.56
CA MET A 431 25.95 16.75 2.82
C MET A 431 27.16 15.80 2.89
N ALA A 432 27.81 15.53 1.76
CA ALA A 432 29.02 14.70 1.64
C ALA A 432 30.29 15.53 1.39
N ALA A 433 30.23 16.86 1.51
CA ALA A 433 31.35 17.77 1.19
C ALA A 433 32.67 17.42 1.89
N ARG A 434 32.60 16.86 3.11
CA ARG A 434 33.80 16.45 3.86
C ARG A 434 34.61 15.33 3.19
N LEU A 435 34.02 14.60 2.24
CA LEU A 435 34.69 13.53 1.50
C LEU A 435 35.47 14.04 0.27
N GLN A 436 35.44 15.35 -0.01
CA GLN A 436 36.02 15.91 -1.23
C GLN A 436 37.47 15.47 -1.46
N GLY A 437 38.37 15.75 -0.51
CA GLY A 437 39.79 15.44 -0.64
C GLY A 437 40.04 13.95 -0.80
N ASP A 438 39.39 13.12 0.03
CA ASP A 438 39.54 11.67 -0.03
C ASP A 438 39.08 11.10 -1.39
N VAL A 439 38.01 11.66 -1.98
CA VAL A 439 37.51 11.26 -3.30
C VAL A 439 38.47 11.69 -4.40
N GLU A 440 38.98 12.92 -4.36
CA GLU A 440 39.98 13.42 -5.31
C GLU A 440 41.23 12.53 -5.30
N ASP A 441 41.77 12.23 -4.11
CA ASP A 441 42.97 11.40 -3.95
C ASP A 441 42.76 9.95 -4.38
N THR A 442 41.59 9.37 -4.09
CA THR A 442 41.30 7.95 -4.37
C THR A 442 40.94 7.71 -5.84
N THR A 443 40.17 8.62 -6.45
CA THR A 443 39.65 8.44 -7.81
C THR A 443 40.50 9.12 -8.88
N GLY A 444 41.28 10.14 -8.49
CA GLY A 444 41.99 11.02 -9.45
C GLY A 444 41.06 11.93 -10.25
N LEU A 445 39.78 12.01 -9.89
CA LEU A 445 38.77 12.87 -10.53
C LEU A 445 38.71 14.23 -9.82
N ASN A 446 38.30 15.26 -10.56
CA ASN A 446 37.95 16.53 -9.95
C ASN A 446 36.61 16.40 -9.22
N VAL A 447 36.45 17.07 -8.07
CA VAL A 447 35.20 17.05 -7.32
C VAL A 447 34.59 18.45 -7.23
N LYS A 448 33.29 18.55 -7.53
CA LYS A 448 32.47 19.72 -7.24
C LYS A 448 31.49 19.39 -6.13
N ILE A 449 31.28 20.33 -5.23
CA ILE A 449 30.29 20.19 -4.15
C ILE A 449 28.98 20.82 -4.59
N GLY A 450 27.99 19.96 -4.83
CA GLY A 450 26.62 20.35 -5.10
C GLY A 450 25.89 20.87 -3.86
N PRO A 451 24.63 21.28 -4.00
CA PRO A 451 23.83 21.74 -2.88
C PRO A 451 23.53 20.61 -1.87
N PRO A 452 23.22 20.94 -0.60
CA PRO A 452 22.75 19.96 0.37
C PRO A 452 21.37 19.35 0.04
N ASP A 453 20.57 20.04 -0.76
CA ASP A 453 19.20 19.68 -1.14
C ASP A 453 19.11 19.60 -2.67
N SER A 454 18.54 18.51 -3.20
CA SER A 454 18.50 18.22 -4.64
C SER A 454 17.61 19.18 -5.43
N GLY A 455 16.59 19.78 -4.81
CA GLY A 455 15.71 20.76 -5.46
C GLY A 455 16.45 22.05 -5.85
N ARG A 456 17.69 22.23 -5.37
CA ARG A 456 18.56 23.36 -5.72
C ARG A 456 19.59 23.03 -6.80
N ILE A 457 19.63 21.79 -7.30
CA ILE A 457 20.60 21.37 -8.33
C ILE A 457 20.47 22.26 -9.57
N PHE A 458 19.25 22.52 -10.05
CA PHE A 458 19.02 23.34 -11.24
C PHE A 458 19.70 24.72 -11.15
N GLY A 459 19.38 25.51 -10.12
CA GLY A 459 20.00 26.84 -9.93
C GLY A 459 21.50 26.78 -9.62
N TRP A 460 21.98 25.71 -8.97
CA TRP A 460 23.42 25.50 -8.76
C TRP A 460 24.16 25.26 -10.08
N MET A 461 23.56 24.48 -10.99
CA MET A 461 24.15 24.15 -12.29
C MET A 461 24.35 25.39 -13.16
N GLU A 462 23.45 26.37 -13.14
CA GLU A 462 23.57 27.62 -13.93
C GLU A 462 24.86 28.40 -13.65
N THR A 463 25.39 28.31 -12.43
CA THR A 463 26.60 29.04 -12.01
C THR A 463 27.85 28.18 -11.93
N ASN A 464 27.70 26.86 -11.80
CA ASN A 464 28.79 25.95 -11.48
C ASN A 464 29.05 24.88 -12.55
N TRP A 465 28.25 24.86 -13.64
CA TRP A 465 28.39 23.91 -14.75
C TRP A 465 28.22 24.59 -16.12
N PRO A 466 29.00 24.21 -17.16
CA PRO A 466 30.10 23.24 -17.15
C PRO A 466 31.32 23.74 -16.34
N PRO A 467 32.19 22.83 -15.86
CA PRO A 467 33.40 23.21 -15.15
C PRO A 467 34.33 24.02 -16.07
N LYS A 468 34.91 25.10 -15.54
CA LYS A 468 35.86 25.96 -16.26
C LYS A 468 37.21 25.30 -16.48
#